data_AF-A0A1Y1Y3F5-F1
#
_entry.id   AF-A0A1Y1Y3F5-F1
#
_cell.length_a   1.000
_cell.length_b   1.000
_cell.length_c   1.000
_cell.angle_alpha   90.00
_cell.angle_beta   90.00
_cell.angle_gamma   90.00
#
_symmetry.space_group_name_H-M   'P 1'
#
loop_
_entity.id
_entity.type
_entity.pdbx_description
1 polymer ?
#
loop_
_entity_poly.entity_id
_entity_poly.type
_entity_poly.pdbx_seq_one_letter_code
_entity_poly.pdbx_strand_id
1 'polypeptide(L)'
;MTDLKSSTLNLFENFKQNVNKWEEVQEEGLQLLSRWNRSGAAEETVYLLTQVLEKLRALLHDMHQGKHQLLALLSSQPISSAKLAVDHGVDRKFPSVVDIIDFMSIYIDMYEREVLLKETIVASASDSEPTQQRSDSLFALWKSQTYVDSKQTEYIEDRMRLFN
;
A
#
# COMPACT_ATOMS: atom_id res chain seq x y z
N MET A 1 28.42 -9.20 7.76
CA MET A 1 27.84 -7.86 7.49
C MET A 1 26.99 -7.80 6.20
N THR A 2 27.06 -8.81 5.32
CA THR A 2 26.33 -8.88 4.03
C THR A 2 24.83 -9.21 4.12
N ASP A 3 24.34 -9.62 5.30
CA ASP A 3 23.00 -10.21 5.46
C ASP A 3 21.89 -9.18 5.75
N LEU A 4 22.19 -8.14 6.55
CA LEU A 4 21.20 -7.12 6.92
C LEU A 4 20.81 -6.25 5.72
N LYS A 5 21.80 -5.74 4.99
CA LYS A 5 21.58 -4.84 3.84
C LYS A 5 20.78 -5.53 2.73
N SER A 6 21.11 -6.77 2.41
CA SER A 6 20.42 -7.54 1.36
C SER A 6 19.00 -7.92 1.78
N SER A 7 18.81 -8.29 3.07
CA SER A 7 17.49 -8.57 3.63
C SER A 7 16.59 -7.32 3.64
N THR A 8 17.10 -6.17 4.09
CA THR A 8 16.38 -4.89 4.05
C THR A 8 15.96 -4.50 2.63
N LEU A 9 16.87 -4.65 1.65
CA LEU A 9 16.58 -4.34 0.26
C LEU A 9 15.46 -5.24 -0.28
N ASN A 10 15.54 -6.55 -0.05
CA ASN A 10 14.56 -7.50 -0.54
C ASN A 10 13.16 -7.24 0.04
N LEU A 11 13.07 -7.00 1.36
CA LEU A 11 11.81 -6.65 2.01
C LEU A 11 11.20 -5.37 1.45
N PHE A 12 12.03 -4.37 1.17
CA PHE A 12 11.56 -3.12 0.60
C PHE A 12 11.12 -3.26 -0.86
N GLU A 13 11.85 -4.03 -1.68
CA GLU A 13 11.42 -4.29 -3.06
C GLU A 13 10.10 -5.07 -3.11
N ASN A 14 9.89 -6.03 -2.20
CA ASN A 14 8.59 -6.70 -2.06
C ASN A 14 7.48 -5.72 -1.67
N PHE A 15 7.76 -4.79 -0.75
CA PHE A 15 6.83 -3.72 -0.39
C PHE A 15 6.44 -2.87 -1.60
N LYS A 16 7.41 -2.44 -2.41
CA LYS A 16 7.16 -1.68 -3.66
C LYS A 16 6.34 -2.48 -4.67
N GLN A 17 6.61 -3.78 -4.81
CA GLN A 17 5.79 -4.63 -5.68
C GLN A 17 4.34 -4.68 -5.21
N ASN A 18 4.08 -4.71 -3.90
CA ASN A 18 2.73 -4.65 -3.36
C ASN A 18 2.07 -3.29 -3.60
N VAL A 19 2.83 -2.19 -3.49
CA VAL A 19 2.36 -0.84 -3.85
C VAL A 19 1.93 -0.79 -5.32
N ASN A 20 2.74 -1.33 -6.24
CA ASN A 20 2.38 -1.34 -7.66
C ASN A 20 1.14 -2.20 -7.94
N LYS A 21 1.07 -3.40 -7.35
CA LYS A 21 -0.10 -4.29 -7.47
C LYS A 21 -1.37 -3.66 -6.89
N TRP A 22 -1.23 -2.77 -5.91
CA TRP A 22 -2.38 -2.05 -5.35
C TRP A 22 -3.12 -1.28 -6.44
N GLU A 23 -2.40 -0.54 -7.28
CA GLU A 23 -2.99 0.25 -8.35
C GLU A 23 -3.70 -0.63 -9.39
N GLU A 24 -3.12 -1.78 -9.73
CA GLU A 24 -3.73 -2.76 -10.64
C GLU A 24 -5.06 -3.28 -10.08
N VAL A 25 -5.09 -3.67 -8.80
CA VAL A 25 -6.30 -4.17 -8.13
C VAL A 25 -7.35 -3.05 -7.95
N GLN A 26 -6.92 -1.81 -7.72
CA GLN A 26 -7.82 -0.65 -7.70
C GLN A 26 -8.53 -0.44 -9.05
N GLU A 27 -7.78 -0.56 -10.15
CA GLU A 27 -8.32 -0.44 -11.50
C GLU A 27 -9.33 -1.56 -11.82
N GLU A 28 -9.09 -2.79 -11.34
CA GLU A 28 -10.08 -3.87 -11.44
C GLU A 28 -11.43 -3.46 -10.81
N GLY A 29 -11.38 -2.86 -9.61
CA GLY A 29 -12.59 -2.36 -8.92
C GLY A 29 -13.32 -1.24 -9.67
N LEU A 30 -12.58 -0.31 -10.28
CA LEU A 30 -13.15 0.74 -11.14
C LEU A 30 -13.90 0.14 -12.34
N GLN A 31 -13.30 -0.86 -13.00
CA GLN A 31 -13.90 -1.52 -14.14
C GLN A 31 -15.19 -2.25 -13.76
N LEU A 32 -15.25 -2.86 -12.57
CA LEU A 32 -16.46 -3.49 -12.04
C LEU A 32 -17.57 -2.46 -11.78
N LEU A 33 -17.26 -1.35 -11.10
CA LEU A 33 -18.25 -0.29 -10.84
C LEU A 33 -18.82 0.33 -12.12
N SER A 34 -18.03 0.42 -13.20
CA SER A 34 -18.50 0.89 -14.51
C SER A 34 -19.57 -0.01 -15.16
N ARG A 35 -19.69 -1.26 -14.69
CA ARG A 35 -20.65 -2.26 -15.19
C ARG A 35 -21.84 -2.45 -14.25
N TRP A 36 -21.81 -1.88 -13.05
CA TRP A 36 -22.80 -2.12 -11.99
C TRP A 36 -24.24 -1.77 -12.41
N ASN A 37 -24.43 -0.69 -13.17
CA ASN A 37 -25.75 -0.25 -13.64
C ASN A 37 -26.27 -0.99 -14.89
N ARG A 38 -25.62 -2.08 -15.31
CA ARG A 38 -26.11 -2.93 -16.42
C ARG A 38 -27.11 -3.96 -15.88
N SER A 39 -28.21 -4.13 -16.60
CA SER A 39 -29.34 -4.98 -16.21
C SER A 39 -28.89 -6.38 -15.78
N GLY A 40 -29.20 -6.78 -14.54
CA GLY A 40 -28.95 -8.13 -14.03
C GLY A 40 -27.53 -8.40 -13.48
N ALA A 41 -26.62 -7.42 -13.50
CA ALA A 41 -25.23 -7.61 -13.08
C ALA A 41 -24.92 -7.14 -11.64
N ALA A 42 -25.91 -6.65 -10.88
CA ALA A 42 -25.69 -5.98 -9.60
C ALA A 42 -25.08 -6.92 -8.54
N GLU A 43 -25.68 -8.08 -8.31
CA GLU A 43 -25.21 -9.07 -7.34
C GLU A 43 -23.83 -9.61 -7.71
N GLU A 44 -23.61 -9.93 -8.99
CA GLU A 44 -22.31 -10.37 -9.50
C GLU A 44 -21.24 -9.29 -9.31
N THR A 45 -21.57 -8.02 -9.59
CA THR A 45 -20.63 -6.91 -9.41
C THR A 45 -20.27 -6.73 -7.93
N VAL A 46 -21.23 -6.82 -7.01
CA VAL A 46 -20.96 -6.74 -5.55
C VAL A 46 -20.07 -7.90 -5.11
N TYR A 47 -20.34 -9.11 -5.57
CA TYR A 47 -19.49 -10.28 -5.29
C TYR A 47 -18.05 -10.09 -5.80
N LEU A 48 -17.89 -9.61 -7.04
CA LEU A 48 -16.57 -9.35 -7.62
C LEU A 48 -15.85 -8.20 -6.90
N LEU A 49 -16.55 -7.14 -6.52
CA LEU A 49 -15.97 -6.06 -5.71
C LEU A 49 -15.53 -6.53 -4.33
N THR A 50 -16.25 -7.48 -3.74
CA THR A 50 -15.83 -8.12 -2.48
C THR A 50 -14.53 -8.89 -2.67
N GLN A 51 -14.35 -9.59 -3.79
CA GLN A 51 -13.07 -10.24 -4.10
C GLN A 51 -11.93 -9.25 -4.31
N VAL A 52 -12.20 -8.11 -4.95
CA VAL A 52 -11.22 -7.02 -5.08
C VAL A 52 -10.81 -6.50 -3.70
N LEU A 53 -11.75 -6.32 -2.77
CA LEU A 53 -11.44 -5.96 -1.38
C LEU A 53 -10.54 -6.99 -0.69
N GLU A 54 -10.81 -8.28 -0.85
CA GLU A 54 -9.95 -9.33 -0.27
C GLU A 54 -8.53 -9.30 -0.85
N LYS A 55 -8.38 -9.02 -2.15
CA LYS A 55 -7.05 -8.82 -2.77
C LYS A 55 -6.33 -7.62 -2.14
N LEU A 56 -7.00 -6.49 -1.95
CA LEU A 56 -6.41 -5.31 -1.31
C LEU A 56 -5.99 -5.60 0.14
N ARG A 57 -6.85 -6.29 0.91
CA ARG A 57 -6.52 -6.72 2.29
C ARG A 57 -5.30 -7.66 2.33
N ALA A 58 -5.19 -8.57 1.38
CA ALA A 58 -4.04 -9.46 1.28
C ALA A 58 -2.74 -8.68 1.00
N LEU A 59 -2.75 -7.73 0.05
CA LEU A 59 -1.59 -6.87 -0.22
C LEU A 59 -1.19 -6.06 1.01
N LEU A 60 -2.16 -5.49 1.72
CA LEU A 60 -1.93 -4.72 2.95
C LEU A 60 -1.36 -5.60 4.07
N HIS A 61 -1.85 -6.83 4.19
CA HIS A 61 -1.29 -7.81 5.13
C HIS A 61 0.18 -8.11 4.82
N ASP A 62 0.52 -8.33 3.56
CA ASP A 62 1.90 -8.60 3.14
C ASP A 62 2.82 -7.39 3.40
N MET A 63 2.31 -6.16 3.19
CA MET A 63 3.03 -4.93 3.55
C MET A 63 3.32 -4.86 5.06
N HIS A 64 2.33 -5.16 5.90
CA HIS A 64 2.50 -5.25 7.37
C HIS A 64 3.52 -6.31 7.76
N GLN A 65 3.46 -7.49 7.15
CA GLN A 65 4.44 -8.55 7.41
C GLN A 65 5.86 -8.11 7.05
N GLY A 66 6.05 -7.48 5.89
CA GLY A 66 7.35 -6.95 5.48
C GLY A 66 7.90 -5.92 6.46
N LYS A 67 7.06 -5.00 6.94
CA LYS A 67 7.43 -4.02 7.97
C LYS A 67 7.81 -4.70 9.30
N HIS A 68 7.03 -5.70 9.73
CA HIS A 68 7.30 -6.43 10.96
C HIS A 68 8.62 -7.20 10.90
N GLN A 69 8.92 -7.84 9.76
CA GLN A 69 10.19 -8.52 9.51
C GLN A 69 11.36 -7.52 9.57
N LEU A 70 11.19 -6.31 9.04
CA LEU A 70 12.21 -5.26 9.08
C LEU A 70 12.48 -4.77 10.52
N LEU A 71 11.42 -4.61 11.33
CA LEU A 71 11.54 -4.30 12.77
C LEU A 71 12.25 -5.42 13.55
N ALA A 72 11.97 -6.68 13.24
CA ALA A 72 12.64 -7.83 13.85
C ALA A 72 14.13 -7.90 13.47
N LEU A 73 14.48 -7.55 12.22
CA LEU A 73 15.87 -7.44 11.78
C LEU A 73 16.64 -6.36 12.56
N LEU A 74 16.01 -5.22 12.84
CA LEU A 74 16.63 -4.19 13.69
C LEU A 74 16.82 -4.65 15.13
N SER A 75 15.82 -5.34 15.69
CA SER A 75 15.81 -5.75 17.10
C SER A 75 16.77 -6.91 17.41
N SER A 76 17.11 -7.71 16.41
CA SER A 76 18.03 -8.87 16.52
C SER A 76 19.51 -8.48 16.40
N GLN A 77 19.82 -7.23 16.07
CA GLN A 77 21.18 -6.73 15.98
C GLN A 77 21.65 -6.24 17.36
N PRO A 78 22.85 -6.62 17.84
CA PRO A 78 23.44 -6.07 19.06
C PRO A 78 23.95 -4.65 18.78
N ILE A 79 23.06 -3.66 18.79
CA ILE A 79 23.43 -2.27 18.46
C ILE A 79 23.54 -1.44 19.73
N SER A 80 24.77 -1.06 20.06
CA SER A 80 25.02 0.18 20.81
C SER A 80 24.44 1.32 19.97
N SER A 81 23.45 2.03 20.51
CA SER A 81 22.75 3.16 19.89
C SER A 81 23.68 4.24 19.30
N ALA A 82 24.95 4.28 19.69
CA ALA A 82 25.97 5.15 19.09
C ALA A 82 26.46 4.69 17.70
N LYS A 83 26.43 3.39 17.37
CA LYS A 83 26.99 2.86 16.11
C LYS A 83 26.05 3.02 14.91
N LEU A 84 24.74 3.07 15.16
CA LEU A 84 23.71 3.44 14.16
C LEU A 84 23.73 4.94 13.81
N ALA A 85 24.48 5.77 14.54
CA ALA A 85 24.62 7.21 14.26
C ALA A 85 26.01 7.57 13.69
N VAL A 86 27.06 6.79 14.02
CA VAL A 86 28.46 7.20 13.79
C VAL A 86 29.09 6.56 12.54
N ASP A 87 28.70 5.37 12.10
CA ASP A 87 29.18 4.82 10.80
C ASP A 87 28.51 5.49 9.56
N HIS A 88 27.58 6.42 9.79
CA HIS A 88 26.88 7.20 8.75
C HIS A 88 27.54 8.56 8.45
N GLY A 89 28.78 8.76 8.90
CA GLY A 89 29.54 10.01 8.76
C GLY A 89 30.25 10.21 7.41
N VAL A 90 30.30 9.22 6.53
CA VAL A 90 30.92 9.34 5.19
C VAL A 90 30.06 8.56 4.20
N ASP A 91 29.54 9.22 3.16
CA ASP A 91 28.62 8.69 2.12
C ASP A 91 27.14 8.46 2.50
N ARG A 92 26.34 9.55 2.51
CA ARG A 92 24.87 9.53 2.58
C ARG A 92 24.21 9.03 1.27
N LYS A 93 24.41 7.77 0.90
CA LYS A 93 23.72 7.14 -0.26
C LYS A 93 22.61 6.16 0.11
N PHE A 94 22.43 5.82 1.39
CA PHE A 94 21.41 4.86 1.84
C PHE A 94 20.51 5.46 2.92
N PRO A 95 19.18 5.39 2.79
CA PRO A 95 18.28 5.67 3.91
C PRO A 95 18.52 4.65 5.03
N SER A 96 18.44 5.09 6.28
CA SER A 96 18.55 4.16 7.40
C SER A 96 17.38 3.19 7.39
N VAL A 97 17.54 2.01 8.01
CA VAL A 97 16.44 1.04 8.14
C VAL A 97 15.24 1.67 8.85
N VAL A 98 15.48 2.63 9.76
CA VAL A 98 14.44 3.42 10.43
C VAL A 98 13.68 4.28 9.44
N ASP A 99 14.38 5.00 8.55
CA ASP A 99 13.73 5.82 7.50
C ASP A 99 12.83 4.96 6.58
N ILE A 100 13.27 3.74 6.27
CA ILE A 100 12.50 2.78 5.46
C ILE A 100 11.23 2.32 6.21
N ILE A 101 11.33 2.04 7.50
CA ILE A 101 10.16 1.65 8.33
C ILE A 101 9.16 2.78 8.43
N ASP A 102 9.63 4.01 8.65
CA ASP A 102 8.76 5.18 8.75
C ASP A 102 8.02 5.41 7.42
N PHE A 103 8.71 5.26 6.29
CA PHE A 103 8.08 5.29 4.96
C PHE A 103 6.99 4.23 4.80
N MET A 104 7.32 2.96 5.08
CA MET A 104 6.36 1.86 4.96
C MET A 104 5.13 2.11 5.84
N SER A 105 5.32 2.68 7.03
CA SER A 105 4.24 3.00 7.96
C SER A 105 3.25 3.99 7.38
N ILE A 106 3.72 5.07 6.75
CA ILE A 106 2.85 6.08 6.14
C ILE A 106 1.97 5.48 5.05
N TYR A 107 2.56 4.64 4.19
CA TYR A 107 1.83 3.97 3.11
C TYR A 107 0.82 2.96 3.64
N ILE A 108 1.21 2.16 4.64
CA ILE A 108 0.31 1.20 5.29
C ILE A 108 -0.89 1.92 5.91
N ASP A 109 -0.67 2.98 6.69
CA ASP A 109 -1.74 3.75 7.33
C ASP A 109 -2.70 4.36 6.28
N MET A 110 -2.14 4.79 5.14
CA MET A 110 -2.93 5.30 4.03
C MET A 110 -3.80 4.20 3.41
N TYR A 111 -3.22 3.04 3.10
CA TYR A 111 -3.93 1.93 2.47
C TYR A 111 -4.97 1.29 3.40
N GLU A 112 -4.74 1.28 4.72
CA GLU A 112 -5.76 0.92 5.70
C GLU A 112 -7.00 1.81 5.59
N ARG A 113 -6.81 3.13 5.53
CA ARG A 113 -7.92 4.08 5.35
C ARG A 113 -8.62 3.89 4.02
N GLU A 114 -7.85 3.60 2.96
CA GLU A 114 -8.42 3.35 1.65
C GLU A 114 -9.31 2.09 1.66
N VAL A 115 -8.86 1.01 2.29
CA VAL A 115 -9.65 -0.23 2.42
C VAL A 115 -10.97 0.06 3.15
N LEU A 116 -10.96 0.79 4.25
CA LEU A 116 -12.18 1.17 4.98
C LEU A 116 -13.16 1.97 4.11
N LEU A 117 -12.64 2.87 3.28
CA LEU A 117 -13.46 3.60 2.31
C LEU A 117 -14.07 2.65 1.28
N LYS A 118 -13.27 1.73 0.71
CA LYS A 118 -13.77 0.78 -0.29
C LYS A 118 -14.79 -0.21 0.30
N GLU A 119 -14.61 -0.63 1.55
CA GLU A 119 -15.61 -1.43 2.29
C GLU A 119 -16.95 -0.70 2.36
N THR A 120 -16.93 0.60 2.67
CA THR A 120 -18.14 1.43 2.70
C THR A 120 -18.80 1.53 1.33
N ILE A 121 -18.01 1.61 0.25
CA ILE A 121 -18.51 1.62 -1.13
C ILE A 121 -19.18 0.29 -1.47
N VAL A 122 -18.56 -0.85 -1.15
CA VAL A 122 -19.13 -2.17 -1.42
C VAL A 122 -20.41 -2.40 -0.62
N ALA A 123 -20.45 -2.01 0.66
CA ALA A 123 -21.68 -2.03 1.45
C ALA A 123 -22.78 -1.18 0.81
N SER A 124 -22.45 0.06 0.38
CA SER A 124 -23.41 0.94 -0.30
C SER A 124 -23.90 0.38 -1.65
N ALA A 125 -23.07 -0.38 -2.36
CA ALA A 125 -23.46 -1.06 -3.59
C ALA A 125 -24.38 -2.27 -3.32
N SER A 126 -24.25 -2.90 -2.15
CA SER A 126 -25.08 -4.03 -1.73
C SER A 126 -26.48 -3.60 -1.25
N ASP A 127 -26.58 -2.46 -0.57
CA ASP A 127 -27.79 -2.07 0.16
C ASP A 127 -28.90 -1.45 -0.70
N SER A 128 -28.74 -1.37 -2.03
CA SER A 128 -29.68 -0.60 -2.84
C SER A 128 -29.67 -0.93 -4.32
N GLU A 129 -30.76 -0.53 -4.98
CA GLU A 129 -30.89 -0.64 -6.43
C GLU A 129 -29.81 0.19 -7.15
N PRO A 130 -29.16 -0.39 -8.18
CA PRO A 130 -28.22 0.32 -9.02
C PRO A 130 -28.95 1.40 -9.81
N THR A 131 -28.49 2.64 -9.68
CA THR A 131 -28.90 3.76 -10.54
C THR A 131 -27.66 4.39 -11.16
N GLN A 132 -27.81 5.09 -12.29
CA GLN A 132 -26.68 5.75 -12.95
C GLN A 132 -26.00 6.75 -12.02
N GLN A 133 -26.79 7.61 -11.35
CA GLN A 133 -26.26 8.60 -10.41
C GLN A 133 -25.46 7.97 -9.27
N ARG A 134 -25.90 6.81 -8.75
CA ARG A 134 -25.15 6.09 -7.71
C ARG A 134 -23.91 5.44 -8.26
N SER A 135 -23.99 4.80 -9.43
CA SER A 135 -22.83 4.22 -10.10
C SER A 135 -21.75 5.27 -10.32
N ASP A 136 -22.11 6.46 -10.81
CA ASP A 136 -21.19 7.59 -10.99
C ASP A 136 -20.59 8.06 -9.66
N SER A 137 -21.41 8.11 -8.60
CA SER A 137 -20.96 8.53 -7.25
C SER A 137 -19.97 7.52 -6.64
N LEU A 138 -20.31 6.22 -6.70
CA LEU A 138 -19.43 5.16 -6.20
C LEU A 138 -18.16 5.04 -7.03
N PHE A 139 -18.24 5.24 -8.35
CA PHE A 139 -17.08 5.32 -9.23
C PHE A 139 -16.16 6.48 -8.84
N ALA A 140 -16.71 7.68 -8.59
CA ALA A 140 -15.94 8.83 -8.16
C ALA A 140 -15.27 8.60 -6.79
N LEU A 141 -15.98 8.02 -5.82
CA LEU A 141 -15.45 7.67 -4.50
C LEU A 141 -14.39 6.55 -4.58
N TRP A 142 -14.56 5.59 -5.49
CA TRP A 142 -13.57 4.56 -5.70
C TRP A 142 -12.30 5.14 -6.34
N LYS A 143 -12.45 6.09 -7.26
CA LYS A 143 -11.30 6.75 -7.88
C LYS A 143 -10.55 7.69 -6.92
N SER A 144 -11.19 8.17 -5.85
CA SER A 144 -10.48 9.02 -4.89
C SER A 144 -9.39 8.21 -4.20
N GLN A 145 -8.14 8.53 -4.50
CA GLN A 145 -6.98 8.03 -3.80
C GLN A 145 -6.84 8.76 -2.47
N THR A 146 -6.46 8.03 -1.44
CA THR A 146 -5.96 8.63 -0.22
C THR A 146 -4.63 9.31 -0.56
N TYR A 147 -4.43 10.55 -0.11
CA TYR A 147 -3.26 11.35 -0.49
C TYR A 147 -2.05 11.02 0.41
N VAL A 148 -0.94 10.53 -0.17
CA VAL A 148 0.40 10.66 0.43
C VAL A 148 0.98 12.00 0.01
N ASP A 149 1.65 12.70 0.92
CA ASP A 149 2.42 13.89 0.55
C ASP A 149 3.48 13.51 -0.51
N SER A 150 3.24 13.96 -1.74
CA SER A 150 4.10 13.75 -2.90
C SER A 150 5.58 14.07 -2.63
N LYS A 151 5.88 15.05 -1.76
CA LYS A 151 7.26 15.41 -1.40
C LYS A 151 7.96 14.35 -0.55
N GLN A 152 7.21 13.64 0.30
CA GLN A 152 7.73 12.59 1.16
C GLN A 152 7.95 11.30 0.37
N THR A 153 7.05 11.01 -0.57
CA THR A 153 7.22 9.94 -1.56
C THR A 153 8.45 10.17 -2.42
N GLU A 154 8.56 11.36 -3.03
CA GLU A 154 9.67 11.71 -3.92
C GLU A 154 11.02 11.66 -3.20
N TYR A 155 11.10 12.14 -1.95
CA TYR A 155 12.32 12.06 -1.14
C TYR A 155 12.81 10.62 -0.93
N ILE A 156 11.90 9.69 -0.61
CA ILE A 156 12.28 8.30 -0.30
C ILE A 156 12.53 7.50 -1.58
N GLU A 157 11.75 7.73 -2.64
CA GLU A 157 12.03 7.15 -3.96
C GLU A 157 13.37 7.61 -4.53
N ASP A 158 13.71 8.90 -4.46
CA ASP A 158 15.01 9.40 -4.94
C ASP A 158 16.17 8.80 -4.15
N ARG A 159 16.02 8.64 -2.83
CA ARG A 159 17.03 7.98 -2.00
C ARG A 159 17.20 6.51 -2.30
N MET A 160 16.15 5.83 -2.74
CA MET A 160 16.22 4.44 -3.16
C MET A 160 16.73 4.27 -4.60
N ARG A 161 16.52 5.26 -5.50
CA ARG A 161 17.09 5.29 -6.85
C ARG A 161 18.61 5.40 -6.86
N LEU A 162 19.21 6.04 -5.85
CA LEU A 162 20.67 6.12 -5.66
C LEU A 162 21.34 4.76 -5.41
N PHE A 163 20.57 3.66 -5.46
CA PHE A 163 20.99 2.30 -5.18
C PHE A 163 21.14 1.40 -6.42
N ASN A 164 20.55 1.77 -7.57
CA ASN A 164 20.75 1.09 -8.86
C ASN A 164 21.99 1.64 -9.57
#